data_AF-A0A4R8G2R3-F1
#
_entry.id   AF-A0A4R8G2R3-F1
#
_cell.length_a   1.000
_cell.length_b   1.000
_cell.length_c   1.000
_cell.angle_alpha   90.00
_cell.angle_beta   90.00
_cell.angle_gamma   90.00
#
_symmetry.space_group_name_H-M   'P 1'
#
loop_
_entity.id
_entity.type
_entity.pdbx_description
1 polymer ?
#
loop_
_entity_poly.entity_id
_entity_poly.type
_entity_poly.pdbx_seq_one_letter_code
_entity_poly.pdbx_strand_id
1 'polypeptide(L)'
;MPTFALFKADRESNDSDPEAKNPIQVAVDQAKKSLQQEIDELQEKIEQSVLEVAERTKEKLREMDPALASELHPRFKDKPKWTFSFTLDGEGGVPINKRGSGVRRLILLNFFRAEAEKVRVEKSSPKVIYAIEEPETSQHPSYQIMLIEALIALSCRPDCQILLTTHVPALAGLLPIESIRFIEKDENNTPKITSGSDEVLEKVAISLGVLPESEIASSRGVLLVEGHSDVTFVNHSAEQLKINGDIENTLFELGIACIPIGGCGNLKHWVSKKLIDQLGLEWGILMDSDLGDPIQNPRNVEKIYELKGQGKIALLTRKREPENYLDPALFQASHGIIIEYTDACDAKKKIATALTVRKDDVLERFWPRMTVEQIKEKSKYCGDDGVDRYEIEEIIQAVSRLANS
;
A
#
# COMPACT_ATOMS: atom_id res chain seq x y z
N MET A 1 28.95 -10.87 0.94
CA MET A 1 27.96 -10.76 2.05
C MET A 1 26.91 -9.75 1.66
N PRO A 2 25.63 -9.92 2.06
CA PRO A 2 24.57 -8.96 1.78
C PRO A 2 24.81 -7.62 2.48
N THR A 3 24.33 -6.53 1.87
CA THR A 3 24.32 -5.20 2.50
C THR A 3 23.14 -5.12 3.47
N PHE A 4 23.36 -4.77 4.74
CA PHE A 4 22.29 -4.58 5.73
C PHE A 4 22.02 -3.09 5.94
N ALA A 5 20.75 -2.70 5.89
CA ALA A 5 20.31 -1.32 6.10
C ALA A 5 19.14 -1.28 7.10
N LEU A 6 19.23 -0.45 8.14
CA LEU A 6 18.20 -0.30 9.19
C LEU A 6 17.54 1.08 9.12
N PHE A 7 16.22 1.10 8.99
CA PHE A 7 15.37 2.29 9.09
C PHE A 7 14.62 2.25 10.42
N LYS A 8 14.81 3.28 11.26
CA LYS A 8 14.14 3.41 12.57
C LYS A 8 13.00 4.41 12.51
N ALA A 9 11.89 4.01 13.12
CA ALA A 9 10.63 4.70 13.10
C ALA A 9 10.60 5.92 14.02
N ASP A 10 10.77 5.68 15.31
CA ASP A 10 10.74 6.74 16.31
C ASP A 10 12.11 7.39 16.37
N ARG A 11 12.16 8.65 15.91
CA ARG A 11 13.26 9.55 16.20
C ARG A 11 12.65 10.83 16.73
N GLU A 12 13.09 11.25 17.90
CA GLU A 12 12.77 12.58 18.41
C GLU A 12 13.15 13.60 17.34
N SER A 13 12.15 14.35 16.85
CA SER A 13 12.39 15.50 15.97
C SER A 13 12.98 16.65 16.78
N ASN A 14 14.20 16.46 17.28
CA ASN A 14 15.03 17.56 17.75
C ASN A 14 16.05 17.86 16.67
N ASP A 15 16.01 19.09 16.14
CA ASP A 15 16.96 19.63 15.15
C ASP A 15 18.42 19.64 15.67
N SER A 16 18.64 19.31 16.95
CA SER A 16 19.90 19.27 17.66
C SER A 16 20.55 17.88 17.75
N ASP A 17 19.92 16.82 17.25
CA ASP A 17 20.49 15.47 17.27
C ASP A 17 21.52 15.29 16.11
N PRO A 18 22.82 15.08 16.39
CA PRO A 18 23.85 14.94 15.37
C PRO A 18 23.69 13.69 14.48
N GLU A 19 22.89 12.69 14.89
CA GLU A 19 22.49 11.53 14.06
C GLU A 19 21.18 11.74 13.29
N ALA A 20 20.45 12.83 13.55
CA ALA A 20 19.29 13.30 12.77
C ALA A 20 19.70 14.15 11.56
N LYS A 21 20.91 13.97 11.06
CA LYS A 21 21.29 14.52 9.75
C LYS A 21 20.37 13.91 8.70
N ASN A 22 19.54 14.77 8.12
CA ASN A 22 18.74 14.51 6.92
C ASN A 22 19.54 13.59 5.97
N PRO A 23 19.00 12.48 5.43
CA PRO A 23 19.73 11.59 4.51
C PRO A 23 20.44 12.33 3.37
N ILE A 24 19.87 13.47 2.98
CA ILE A 24 20.48 14.41 2.04
C ILE A 24 21.77 15.04 2.59
N GLN A 25 21.80 15.45 3.86
CA GLN A 25 23.01 15.97 4.51
C GLN A 25 24.11 14.91 4.55
N VAL A 26 23.77 13.63 4.71
CA VAL A 26 24.73 12.53 4.60
C VAL A 26 25.28 12.43 3.17
N ALA A 27 24.43 12.57 2.15
CA ALA A 27 24.87 12.62 0.75
C ALA A 27 25.77 13.84 0.45
N VAL A 28 25.46 15.01 1.03
CA VAL A 28 26.30 16.22 0.96
C VAL A 28 27.65 16.00 1.63
N ASP A 29 27.67 15.39 2.82
CA ASP A 29 28.90 15.10 3.55
C ASP A 29 29.78 14.07 2.80
N GLN A 30 29.18 13.08 2.13
CA GLN A 30 29.89 12.14 1.26
C GLN A 30 30.47 12.83 0.02
N ALA A 31 29.68 13.66 -0.68
CA ALA A 31 30.15 14.42 -1.84
C ALA A 31 31.30 15.37 -1.47
N LYS A 32 31.21 15.98 -0.29
CA LYS A 32 32.30 16.80 0.26
C LYS A 32 33.56 15.97 0.48
N LYS A 33 33.45 14.77 1.05
CA LYS A 33 34.59 13.86 1.23
C LYS A 33 35.22 13.45 -0.11
N SER A 34 34.43 13.12 -1.13
CA SER A 34 34.97 12.73 -2.44
C SER A 34 35.68 13.87 -3.15
N LEU A 35 35.23 15.12 -2.96
CA LEU A 35 35.80 16.31 -3.57
C LEU A 35 36.80 17.04 -2.68
N GLN A 36 37.20 16.46 -1.54
CA GLN A 36 37.99 17.16 -0.53
C GLN A 36 39.32 17.66 -1.10
N GLN A 37 39.99 16.86 -1.94
CA GLN A 37 41.25 17.25 -2.56
C GLN A 37 41.08 18.46 -3.49
N GLU A 38 40.04 18.49 -4.33
CA GLU A 38 39.75 19.63 -5.21
C GLU A 38 39.36 20.87 -4.42
N ILE A 39 38.62 20.70 -3.31
CA ILE A 39 38.27 21.79 -2.39
C ILE A 39 39.54 22.37 -1.75
N ASP A 40 40.47 21.52 -1.33
CA ASP A 40 41.73 21.95 -0.71
C ASP A 40 42.61 22.69 -1.73
N GLU A 41 42.73 22.17 -2.96
CA GLU A 41 43.47 22.84 -4.06
C GLU A 41 42.85 24.20 -4.44
N LEU A 42 41.52 24.26 -4.50
CA LEU A 42 40.80 25.51 -4.77
C LEU A 42 40.98 26.51 -3.61
N GLN A 43 40.96 26.02 -2.38
CA GLN A 43 41.18 26.84 -1.19
C GLN A 43 42.60 27.43 -1.20
N GLU A 44 43.63 26.63 -1.50
CA GLU A 44 45.01 27.13 -1.61
C GLU A 44 45.13 28.21 -2.69
N LYS A 45 44.52 28.01 -3.86
CA LYS A 45 44.50 29.02 -4.94
C LYS A 45 43.82 30.32 -4.52
N ILE A 46 42.70 30.23 -3.81
CA ILE A 46 41.99 31.40 -3.28
C ILE A 46 42.86 32.12 -2.24
N GLU A 47 43.46 31.38 -1.30
CA GLU A 47 44.31 31.95 -0.26
C GLU A 47 45.53 32.67 -0.88
N GLN A 48 46.20 32.05 -1.85
CA GLN A 48 47.32 32.66 -2.57
C GLN A 48 46.90 33.93 -3.31
N SER A 49 45.79 33.89 -4.05
CA SER A 49 45.31 35.05 -4.81
C SER A 49 44.95 36.23 -3.90
N VAL A 50 44.29 35.97 -2.76
CA VAL A 50 43.92 37.01 -1.79
C VAL A 50 45.17 37.58 -1.09
N LEU A 51 46.11 36.73 -0.70
CA LEU A 51 47.39 37.18 -0.11
C LEU A 51 48.20 38.01 -1.09
N GLU A 52 48.24 37.64 -2.38
CA GLU A 52 48.92 38.41 -3.41
C GLU A 52 48.33 39.83 -3.54
N VAL A 53 46.99 39.95 -3.54
CA VAL A 53 46.31 41.26 -3.56
C VAL A 53 46.62 42.06 -2.29
N ALA A 54 46.60 41.41 -1.13
CA ALA A 54 46.87 42.08 0.15
C ALA A 54 48.34 42.57 0.24
N GLU A 55 49.30 41.77 -0.21
CA GLU A 55 50.71 42.16 -0.28
C GLU A 55 50.94 43.29 -1.28
N ARG A 56 50.33 43.24 -2.47
CA ARG A 56 50.37 44.37 -3.42
C ARG A 56 49.78 45.66 -2.84
N THR A 57 48.73 45.54 -2.04
CA THR A 57 48.10 46.69 -1.36
C THR A 57 49.02 47.25 -0.28
N LYS A 58 49.66 46.38 0.51
CA LYS A 58 50.66 46.75 1.51
C LYS A 58 51.87 47.43 0.88
N GLU A 59 52.37 46.92 -0.24
CA GLU A 59 53.49 47.52 -0.98
C GLU A 59 53.11 48.92 -1.50
N LYS A 60 51.87 49.10 -1.99
CA LYS A 60 51.37 50.43 -2.36
C LYS A 60 51.17 51.36 -1.17
N LEU A 61 50.73 50.86 -0.03
CA LEU A 61 50.65 51.64 1.19
C LEU A 61 52.04 52.10 1.66
N ARG A 62 53.06 51.27 1.48
CA ARG A 62 54.45 51.58 1.83
C ARG A 62 55.01 52.80 1.08
N GLU A 63 54.53 53.06 -0.14
CA GLU A 63 54.87 54.28 -0.90
C GLU A 63 54.33 55.55 -0.22
N MET A 64 53.26 55.45 0.57
CA MET A 64 52.61 56.57 1.25
C MET A 64 53.00 56.67 2.73
N ASP A 65 53.06 55.54 3.43
CA ASP A 65 53.37 55.45 4.85
C ASP A 65 54.14 54.14 5.17
N PRO A 66 55.48 54.20 5.25
CA PRO A 66 56.31 53.03 5.52
C PRO A 66 56.12 52.45 6.93
N ALA A 67 55.75 53.28 7.92
CA ALA A 67 55.57 52.86 9.29
C ALA A 67 54.28 52.02 9.41
N LEU A 68 53.18 52.54 8.87
CA LEU A 68 51.88 51.86 8.88
C LEU A 68 51.91 50.54 8.07
N ALA A 69 52.58 50.53 6.92
CA ALA A 69 52.74 49.31 6.12
C ALA A 69 53.53 48.22 6.87
N SER A 70 54.50 48.60 7.71
CA SER A 70 55.33 47.64 8.47
C SER A 70 54.56 46.94 9.60
N GLU A 71 53.45 47.53 10.07
CA GLU A 71 52.57 46.95 11.09
C GLU A 71 51.52 45.98 10.53
N LEU A 72 51.32 45.97 9.21
CA LEU A 72 50.31 45.14 8.55
C LEU A 72 50.89 43.79 8.10
N HIS A 73 50.31 42.70 8.63
CA HIS A 73 50.64 41.34 8.23
C HIS A 73 49.40 40.65 7.68
N PRO A 74 49.23 40.59 6.35
CA PRO A 74 48.14 39.86 5.72
C PRO A 74 48.17 38.39 6.15
N ARG A 75 47.06 37.93 6.73
CA ARG A 75 46.88 36.54 7.12
C ARG A 75 45.40 36.19 7.10
N PHE A 76 45.10 34.92 6.84
CA PHE A 76 43.79 34.38 7.11
C PHE A 76 43.63 34.13 8.61
N LYS A 77 42.56 34.66 9.20
CA LYS A 77 42.22 34.45 10.61
C LYS A 77 41.58 33.07 10.83
N ASP A 78 40.78 32.64 9.86
CA ASP A 78 40.08 31.36 9.84
C ASP A 78 40.14 30.77 8.43
N LYS A 79 40.13 29.44 8.31
CA LYS A 79 39.96 28.77 7.01
C LYS A 79 38.55 29.05 6.45
N PRO A 80 38.37 29.18 5.13
CA PRO A 80 37.06 29.27 4.49
C PRO A 80 36.13 28.13 4.93
N LYS A 81 34.91 28.48 5.36
CA LYS A 81 33.89 27.50 5.78
C LYS A 81 33.04 27.07 4.59
N TRP A 82 33.27 25.85 4.11
CA TRP A 82 32.46 25.20 3.07
C TRP A 82 31.23 24.51 3.70
N THR A 83 30.17 25.30 3.93
CA THR A 83 28.87 24.82 4.42
C THR A 83 27.84 24.84 3.30
N PHE A 84 27.24 23.69 3.01
CA PHE A 84 26.18 23.54 2.01
C PHE A 84 24.88 23.16 2.72
N SER A 85 23.83 23.97 2.51
CA SER A 85 22.47 23.69 3.00
C SER A 85 21.60 23.25 1.83
N PHE A 86 21.02 22.06 1.90
CA PHE A 86 20.14 21.52 0.87
C PHE A 86 18.73 21.28 1.42
N THR A 87 17.71 21.70 0.68
CA THR A 87 16.29 21.49 1.00
C THR A 87 15.56 20.90 -0.22
N LEU A 88 14.53 20.08 0.04
CA LEU A 88 13.56 19.65 -0.97
C LEU A 88 12.27 20.44 -0.76
N ASP A 89 11.85 21.15 -1.80
CA ASP A 89 10.57 21.85 -1.84
C ASP A 89 9.57 21.02 -2.64
N GLY A 90 8.34 20.93 -2.15
CA GLY A 90 7.23 20.36 -2.93
C GLY A 90 6.57 21.42 -3.83
N GLU A 91 5.51 21.04 -4.54
CA GLU A 91 4.67 22.01 -5.26
C GLU A 91 4.25 23.17 -4.34
N GLY A 92 4.41 24.40 -4.85
CA GLY A 92 4.14 25.64 -4.12
C GLY A 92 5.29 26.16 -3.25
N GLY A 93 6.49 25.58 -3.33
CA GLY A 93 7.67 26.07 -2.59
C GLY A 93 7.62 25.79 -1.08
N VAL A 94 6.75 24.88 -0.63
CA VAL A 94 6.67 24.47 0.77
C VAL A 94 7.79 23.46 1.04
N PRO A 95 8.75 23.76 1.93
CA PRO A 95 9.83 22.84 2.21
C PRO A 95 9.30 21.60 2.92
N ILE A 96 9.92 20.46 2.63
CA ILE A 96 9.48 19.14 3.09
C ILE A 96 9.36 19.02 4.62
N ASN A 97 10.16 19.79 5.38
CA ASN A 97 10.11 19.85 6.84
C ASN A 97 8.84 20.53 7.37
N LYS A 98 8.08 21.22 6.52
CA LYS A 98 6.77 21.83 6.84
C LYS A 98 5.58 21.02 6.32
N ARG A 99 5.80 19.84 5.75
CA ARG A 99 4.71 18.92 5.32
C ARG A 99 4.36 17.94 6.45
N GLY A 100 3.15 17.36 6.37
CA GLY A 100 2.66 16.38 7.34
C GLY A 100 3.64 15.21 7.53
N SER A 101 3.70 14.69 8.77
CA SER A 101 4.62 13.63 9.21
C SER A 101 4.66 12.43 8.24
N GLY A 102 3.50 12.05 7.69
CA GLY A 102 3.38 10.93 6.78
C GLY A 102 4.12 11.10 5.45
N VAL A 103 3.99 12.27 4.82
CA VAL A 103 4.67 12.60 3.56
C VAL A 103 6.18 12.68 3.77
N ARG A 104 6.62 13.30 4.87
CA ARG A 104 8.04 13.40 5.23
C ARG A 104 8.67 12.01 5.35
N ARG A 105 7.96 11.07 5.95
CA ARG A 105 8.45 9.70 6.19
C ARG A 105 8.48 8.83 4.94
N LEU A 106 7.48 8.96 4.05
CA LEU A 106 7.53 8.32 2.73
C LEU A 106 8.77 8.77 1.93
N ILE A 107 9.09 10.06 1.99
CA ILE A 107 10.26 10.58 1.30
C ILE A 107 11.56 10.06 1.95
N LEU A 108 11.65 10.06 3.28
CA LEU A 108 12.79 9.49 4.01
C LEU A 108 13.01 8.00 3.68
N LEU A 109 11.95 7.20 3.60
CA LEU A 109 12.06 5.80 3.24
C LEU A 109 12.60 5.62 1.82
N ASN A 110 12.14 6.43 0.86
CA ASN A 110 12.62 6.35 -0.52
C ASN A 110 14.09 6.79 -0.65
N PHE A 111 14.53 7.81 0.09
CA PHE A 111 15.95 8.15 0.17
C PHE A 111 16.79 7.01 0.75
N PHE A 112 16.32 6.42 1.85
CA PHE A 112 16.97 5.29 2.47
C PHE A 112 17.11 4.09 1.52
N ARG A 113 16.07 3.81 0.72
CA ARG A 113 16.13 2.78 -0.33
C ARG A 113 17.18 3.09 -1.40
N ALA A 114 17.19 4.33 -1.91
CA ALA A 114 18.15 4.75 -2.92
C ALA A 114 19.60 4.63 -2.42
N GLU A 115 19.87 5.03 -1.18
CA GLU A 115 21.20 4.92 -0.58
C GLU A 115 21.63 3.47 -0.36
N ALA A 116 20.72 2.60 0.10
CA ALA A 116 21.01 1.18 0.25
C ALA A 116 21.33 0.50 -1.09
N GLU A 117 20.64 0.88 -2.17
CA GLU A 117 20.94 0.40 -3.52
C GLU A 117 22.29 0.89 -4.03
N LYS A 118 22.63 2.16 -3.79
CA LYS A 118 23.94 2.73 -4.12
C LYS A 118 25.08 1.99 -3.40
N VAL A 119 24.97 1.82 -2.08
CA VAL A 119 25.98 1.10 -1.27
C VAL A 119 26.13 -0.35 -1.73
N ARG A 120 25.04 -0.99 -2.15
CA ARG A 120 25.08 -2.34 -2.74
C ARG A 120 25.90 -2.37 -4.03
N VAL A 121 25.68 -1.41 -4.94
CA VAL A 121 26.44 -1.31 -6.20
C VAL A 121 27.92 -1.05 -5.92
N GLU A 122 28.23 -0.09 -5.05
CA GLU A 122 29.62 0.25 -4.68
C GLU A 122 30.38 -0.93 -4.06
N LYS A 123 29.72 -1.70 -3.19
CA LYS A 123 30.31 -2.88 -2.55
C LYS A 123 30.29 -4.13 -3.42
N SER A 124 29.82 -4.05 -4.67
CA SER A 124 29.58 -5.20 -5.55
C SER A 124 28.82 -6.33 -4.82
N SER A 125 27.90 -5.94 -3.94
CA SER A 125 27.16 -6.88 -3.11
C SER A 125 26.01 -7.47 -3.92
N PRO A 126 25.86 -8.80 -3.96
CA PRO A 126 24.81 -9.43 -4.75
C PRO A 126 23.41 -9.23 -4.16
N LYS A 127 23.29 -8.84 -2.86
CA LYS A 127 22.01 -8.81 -2.14
C LYS A 127 21.93 -7.67 -1.13
N VAL A 128 20.72 -7.22 -0.80
CA VAL A 128 20.42 -6.21 0.23
C VAL A 128 19.36 -6.74 1.21
N ILE A 129 19.53 -6.43 2.50
CA ILE A 129 18.57 -6.69 3.57
C ILE A 129 18.13 -5.34 4.14
N TYR A 130 16.84 -5.04 4.00
CA TYR A 130 16.20 -3.89 4.62
C TYR A 130 15.57 -4.32 5.95
N ALA A 131 15.91 -3.66 7.04
CA ALA A 131 15.22 -3.77 8.32
C ALA A 131 14.48 -2.46 8.58
N ILE A 132 13.16 -2.51 8.75
CA ILE A 132 12.30 -1.35 8.87
C ILE A 132 11.47 -1.48 10.14
N GLU A 133 11.76 -0.63 11.11
CA GLU A 133 10.96 -0.55 12.33
C GLU A 133 9.68 0.23 12.05
N GLU A 134 8.53 -0.30 12.48
CA GLU A 134 7.20 0.31 12.47
C GLU A 134 6.97 1.32 11.32
N PRO A 135 6.98 0.83 10.05
CA PRO A 135 6.81 1.68 8.88
C PRO A 135 5.52 2.51 8.91
N GLU A 136 4.51 2.05 9.64
CA GLU A 136 3.16 2.58 9.71
C GLU A 136 2.95 3.75 10.69
N THR A 137 3.89 3.98 11.60
CA THR A 137 3.75 4.97 12.68
C THR A 137 3.52 6.38 12.11
N SER A 138 2.51 7.07 12.65
CA SER A 138 2.11 8.43 12.25
C SER A 138 1.69 8.59 10.77
N GLN A 139 1.28 7.51 10.10
CA GLN A 139 0.73 7.51 8.74
C GLN A 139 -0.80 7.43 8.73
N HIS A 140 -1.43 8.01 7.71
CA HIS A 140 -2.83 7.74 7.40
C HIS A 140 -3.01 6.28 6.92
N PRO A 141 -4.11 5.57 7.24
CA PRO A 141 -4.29 4.17 6.87
C PRO A 141 -4.08 3.86 5.38
N SER A 142 -4.51 4.75 4.47
CA SER A 142 -4.28 4.58 3.03
C SER A 142 -2.80 4.56 2.65
N TYR A 143 -1.96 5.34 3.33
CA TYR A 143 -0.51 5.33 3.11
C TYR A 143 0.17 4.13 3.75
N GLN A 144 -0.37 3.61 4.85
CA GLN A 144 0.11 2.38 5.48
C GLN A 144 -0.04 1.17 4.54
N ILE A 145 -1.18 1.05 3.86
CA ILE A 145 -1.44 -0.01 2.87
C ILE A 145 -0.47 0.10 1.70
N MET A 146 -0.41 1.28 1.06
CA MET A 146 0.48 1.55 -0.07
C MET A 146 1.95 1.26 0.27
N LEU A 147 2.37 1.59 1.50
CA LEU A 147 3.72 1.35 1.98
C LEU A 147 4.04 -0.15 2.05
N ILE A 148 3.12 -0.95 2.59
CA ILE A 148 3.32 -2.40 2.72
C ILE A 148 3.28 -3.09 1.37
N GLU A 149 2.36 -2.72 0.48
CA GLU A 149 2.33 -3.25 -0.89
C GLU A 149 3.65 -2.97 -1.61
N ALA A 150 4.20 -1.76 -1.47
CA ALA A 150 5.49 -1.41 -2.05
C ALA A 150 6.65 -2.23 -1.45
N LEU A 151 6.62 -2.53 -0.15
CA LEU A 151 7.61 -3.38 0.50
C LEU A 151 7.47 -4.84 0.05
N ILE A 152 6.25 -5.39 -0.03
CA ILE A 152 5.99 -6.73 -0.54
C ILE A 152 6.52 -6.85 -1.97
N ALA A 153 6.16 -5.92 -2.86
CA ALA A 153 6.65 -5.90 -4.24
C ALA A 153 8.18 -5.84 -4.32
N LEU A 154 8.82 -5.08 -3.43
CA LEU A 154 10.28 -5.01 -3.35
C LEU A 154 10.90 -6.34 -2.85
N SER A 155 10.25 -7.02 -1.91
CA SER A 155 10.68 -8.31 -1.36
C SER A 155 10.65 -9.45 -2.39
N CYS A 156 9.86 -9.32 -3.46
CA CYS A 156 9.81 -10.30 -4.54
C CYS A 156 11.09 -10.33 -5.39
N ARG A 157 11.99 -9.34 -5.26
CA ARG A 157 13.25 -9.36 -6.00
C ARG A 157 14.22 -10.39 -5.37
N PRO A 158 14.91 -11.21 -6.18
CA PRO A 158 15.80 -12.27 -5.68
C PRO A 158 17.05 -11.74 -4.95
N ASP A 159 17.35 -10.45 -5.13
CA ASP A 159 18.45 -9.72 -4.53
C ASP A 159 18.06 -8.94 -3.26
N CYS A 160 16.83 -9.10 -2.78
CA CYS A 160 16.27 -8.28 -1.71
C CYS A 160 15.60 -9.13 -0.62
N GLN A 161 15.85 -8.78 0.63
CA GLN A 161 15.12 -9.29 1.78
C GLN A 161 14.63 -8.11 2.62
N ILE A 162 13.42 -8.22 3.15
CA ILE A 162 12.83 -7.20 4.02
C ILE A 162 12.47 -7.83 5.35
N LEU A 163 12.85 -7.16 6.42
CA LEU A 163 12.46 -7.42 7.79
C LEU A 163 11.69 -6.19 8.26
N LEU A 164 10.51 -6.38 8.82
CA LEU A 164 9.71 -5.30 9.36
C LEU A 164 9.17 -5.67 10.74
N THR A 165 8.98 -4.67 11.58
CA THR A 165 8.22 -4.81 12.83
C THR A 165 6.93 -4.01 12.69
N THR A 166 5.84 -4.53 13.26
CA THR A 166 4.56 -3.83 13.29
C THR A 166 3.81 -4.23 14.55
N HIS A 167 3.14 -3.25 15.17
CA HIS A 167 2.14 -3.49 16.20
C HIS A 167 0.72 -3.33 15.64
N VAL A 168 0.58 -2.98 14.36
CA VAL A 168 -0.70 -2.68 13.73
C VAL A 168 -1.29 -3.94 13.08
N PRO A 169 -2.51 -4.34 13.47
CA PRO A 169 -3.04 -5.65 13.09
C PRO A 169 -3.50 -5.73 11.64
N ALA A 170 -4.15 -4.65 11.19
CA ALA A 170 -4.59 -4.51 9.81
C ALA A 170 -3.42 -4.60 8.83
N LEU A 171 -2.21 -4.27 9.31
CA LEU A 171 -0.98 -4.23 8.55
C LEU A 171 -0.31 -5.61 8.46
N ALA A 172 -0.21 -6.30 9.61
CA ALA A 172 0.20 -7.69 9.66
C ALA A 172 -0.69 -8.56 8.75
N GLY A 173 -1.97 -8.18 8.60
CA GLY A 173 -2.91 -8.91 7.78
C GLY A 173 -2.74 -8.81 6.26
N LEU A 174 -1.89 -7.89 5.79
CA LEU A 174 -1.52 -7.75 4.38
C LEU A 174 -0.29 -8.58 4.01
N LEU A 175 0.40 -9.17 4.99
CA LEU A 175 1.64 -9.90 4.79
C LEU A 175 1.40 -11.40 4.55
N PRO A 176 2.23 -12.06 3.73
CA PRO A 176 2.19 -13.52 3.58
C PRO A 176 2.36 -14.22 4.93
N ILE A 177 1.58 -15.27 5.19
CA ILE A 177 1.52 -15.97 6.48
C ILE A 177 2.90 -16.50 6.88
N GLU A 178 3.61 -17.10 5.94
CA GLU A 178 4.95 -17.67 6.12
C GLU A 178 6.00 -16.63 6.53
N SER A 179 5.75 -15.35 6.25
CA SER A 179 6.63 -14.24 6.62
C SER A 179 6.43 -13.77 8.07
N ILE A 180 5.29 -14.10 8.68
CA ILE A 180 4.92 -13.61 10.00
C ILE A 180 5.75 -14.32 11.08
N ARG A 181 6.28 -13.55 12.02
CA ARG A 181 6.91 -14.03 13.26
C ARG A 181 6.22 -13.35 14.42
N PHE A 182 5.49 -14.13 15.22
CA PHE A 182 4.81 -13.60 16.40
C PHE A 182 5.71 -13.74 17.62
N ILE A 183 5.86 -12.64 18.35
CA ILE A 183 6.70 -12.57 19.55
C ILE A 183 5.78 -12.38 20.75
N GLU A 184 5.66 -13.40 21.58
CA GLU A 184 4.90 -13.38 22.84
C GLU A 184 5.84 -13.63 24.03
N LYS A 185 5.42 -13.26 25.25
CA LYS A 185 6.12 -13.67 26.45
C LYS A 185 5.50 -14.95 26.99
N ASP A 186 6.33 -15.92 27.37
CA ASP A 186 5.86 -17.12 28.05
C ASP A 186 5.49 -16.85 29.53
N GLU A 187 5.05 -17.89 30.24
CA GLU A 187 4.68 -17.83 31.67
C GLU A 187 5.83 -17.33 32.56
N ASN A 188 7.07 -17.45 32.11
CA ASN A 188 8.27 -16.99 32.81
C ASN A 188 8.75 -15.61 32.32
N ASN A 189 7.91 -14.87 31.58
CA ASN A 189 8.20 -13.54 31.04
C ASN A 189 9.37 -13.53 30.02
N THR A 190 9.68 -14.69 29.40
CA THR A 190 10.75 -14.85 28.41
C THR A 190 10.18 -14.72 26.99
N PRO A 191 10.85 -13.99 26.06
CA PRO A 191 10.38 -13.87 24.69
C PRO A 191 10.40 -15.21 23.95
N LYS A 192 9.24 -15.61 23.43
CA LYS A 192 9.04 -16.77 22.58
C LYS A 192 8.66 -16.30 21.19
N ILE A 193 9.39 -16.78 20.19
CA ILE A 193 9.11 -16.51 18.78
C ILE A 193 8.40 -17.73 18.19
N THR A 194 7.23 -17.51 17.62
CA THR A 194 6.51 -18.56 16.89
C THR A 194 6.40 -18.16 15.41
N SER A 195 6.70 -19.11 14.53
CA SER A 195 6.57 -18.89 13.08
C SER A 195 5.10 -18.86 12.69
N GLY A 196 4.76 -18.08 11.66
CA GLY A 196 3.40 -18.01 11.13
C GLY A 196 2.83 -19.40 10.86
N SER A 197 1.74 -19.70 11.55
CA SER A 197 0.93 -20.91 11.42
C SER A 197 -0.52 -20.56 11.74
N ASP A 198 -1.45 -21.43 11.40
CA ASP A 198 -2.87 -21.29 11.71
C ASP A 198 -3.15 -21.07 13.22
N GLU A 199 -2.30 -21.55 14.12
CA GLU A 199 -2.48 -21.29 15.56
C GLU A 199 -1.95 -19.91 15.96
N VAL A 200 -0.86 -19.47 15.33
CA VAL A 200 -0.25 -18.16 15.61
C VAL A 200 -1.12 -17.03 15.10
N LEU A 201 -1.74 -17.21 13.94
CA LEU A 201 -2.61 -16.20 13.35
C LEU A 201 -3.85 -15.92 14.18
N GLU A 202 -4.43 -16.95 14.83
CA GLU A 202 -5.54 -16.80 15.78
C GLU A 202 -5.11 -15.97 16.99
N LYS A 203 -3.96 -16.32 17.58
CA LYS A 203 -3.39 -15.56 18.70
C LYS A 203 -3.08 -14.12 18.33
N VAL A 204 -2.54 -13.89 17.12
CA VAL A 204 -2.27 -12.54 16.58
C VAL A 204 -3.59 -11.78 16.47
N ALA A 205 -4.62 -12.35 15.84
CA ALA A 205 -5.93 -11.69 15.66
C ALA A 205 -6.61 -11.33 16.99
N ILE A 206 -6.56 -12.23 17.98
CA ILE A 206 -7.09 -12.01 19.34
C ILE A 206 -6.29 -10.93 20.07
N SER A 207 -4.96 -11.06 20.12
CA SER A 207 -4.08 -10.11 20.83
C SER A 207 -4.17 -8.70 20.26
N LEU A 208 -4.58 -8.60 19.01
CA LEU A 208 -4.60 -7.38 18.24
C LEU A 208 -6.03 -6.85 17.96
N GLY A 209 -7.08 -7.51 18.46
CA GLY A 209 -8.46 -7.01 18.43
C GLY A 209 -9.09 -6.89 17.03
N VAL A 210 -8.69 -7.74 16.07
CA VAL A 210 -9.13 -7.66 14.65
C VAL A 210 -10.45 -8.38 14.39
N LEU A 211 -11.04 -9.01 15.41
CA LEU A 211 -12.22 -9.84 15.22
C LEU A 211 -13.45 -8.97 14.96
N PRO A 212 -14.15 -9.12 13.82
CA PRO A 212 -15.51 -8.62 13.63
C PRO A 212 -16.47 -9.58 14.35
N GLU A 213 -16.28 -9.76 15.66
CA GLU A 213 -17.03 -10.73 16.47
C GLU A 213 -18.53 -10.44 16.44
N SER A 214 -18.95 -9.17 16.48
CA SER A 214 -20.37 -8.82 16.61
C SER A 214 -21.21 -9.11 15.37
N GLU A 215 -20.66 -8.88 14.17
CA GLU A 215 -21.40 -9.02 12.91
C GLU A 215 -21.46 -10.49 12.46
N ILE A 216 -20.39 -11.25 12.72
CA ILE A 216 -20.32 -12.68 12.38
C ILE A 216 -21.08 -13.51 13.43
N ALA A 217 -20.95 -13.22 14.73
CA ALA A 217 -21.62 -13.99 15.78
C ALA A 217 -23.15 -13.85 15.78
N SER A 218 -23.71 -12.80 15.17
CA SER A 218 -25.15 -12.61 15.01
C SER A 218 -25.68 -13.08 13.65
N SER A 219 -24.79 -13.50 12.75
CA SER A 219 -25.16 -13.95 11.41
C SER A 219 -25.65 -15.41 11.40
N ARG A 220 -26.51 -15.73 10.44
CA ARG A 220 -27.00 -17.09 10.14
C ARG A 220 -26.16 -17.79 9.06
N GLY A 221 -25.36 -17.02 8.33
CA GLY A 221 -24.46 -17.50 7.29
C GLY A 221 -23.57 -16.38 6.78
N VAL A 222 -22.52 -16.73 6.04
CA VAL A 222 -21.50 -15.77 5.61
C VAL A 222 -21.20 -15.84 4.12
N LEU A 223 -21.24 -14.70 3.43
CA LEU A 223 -20.74 -14.56 2.07
C LEU A 223 -19.36 -13.90 2.08
N LEU A 224 -18.35 -14.59 1.58
CA LEU A 224 -17.02 -14.03 1.34
C LEU A 224 -16.97 -13.37 -0.04
N VAL A 225 -16.47 -12.13 -0.10
CA VAL A 225 -16.31 -11.36 -1.35
C VAL A 225 -14.92 -10.74 -1.44
N GLU A 226 -14.41 -10.43 -2.63
CA GLU A 226 -13.01 -10.02 -2.78
C GLU A 226 -12.67 -8.66 -2.13
N GLY A 227 -13.53 -7.67 -2.30
CA GLY A 227 -13.34 -6.30 -1.84
C GLY A 227 -14.57 -5.68 -1.19
N HIS A 228 -14.38 -4.48 -0.61
CA HIS A 228 -15.48 -3.73 0.01
C HIS A 228 -16.54 -3.31 -1.01
N SER A 229 -16.12 -2.97 -2.23
CA SER A 229 -17.01 -2.64 -3.33
C SER A 229 -17.96 -3.78 -3.71
N ASP A 230 -17.52 -5.03 -3.52
CA ASP A 230 -18.33 -6.21 -3.83
C ASP A 230 -19.43 -6.43 -2.79
N VAL A 231 -19.23 -5.98 -1.54
CA VAL A 231 -20.29 -5.92 -0.52
C VAL A 231 -21.39 -4.97 -0.98
N THR A 232 -21.03 -3.80 -1.50
CA THR A 232 -21.99 -2.85 -2.09
C THR A 232 -22.70 -3.47 -3.30
N PHE A 233 -21.97 -4.20 -4.15
CA PHE A 233 -22.52 -4.89 -5.30
C PHE A 233 -23.63 -5.86 -4.93
N VAL A 234 -23.37 -6.79 -4.01
CA VAL A 234 -24.35 -7.83 -3.64
C VAL A 234 -25.53 -7.26 -2.85
N ASN A 235 -25.30 -6.33 -1.93
CA ASN A 235 -26.37 -5.77 -1.10
C ASN A 235 -27.33 -4.90 -1.91
N HIS A 236 -26.80 -3.98 -2.74
CA HIS A 236 -27.66 -3.16 -3.60
C HIS A 236 -28.42 -4.02 -4.61
N SER A 237 -27.79 -5.06 -5.16
CA SER A 237 -28.48 -6.00 -6.07
C SER A 237 -29.65 -6.70 -5.38
N ALA A 238 -29.44 -7.20 -4.15
CA ALA A 238 -30.50 -7.83 -3.38
C ALA A 238 -31.63 -6.85 -3.05
N GLU A 239 -31.32 -5.61 -2.69
CA GLU A 239 -32.33 -4.58 -2.45
C GLU A 239 -33.17 -4.28 -3.69
N GLN A 240 -32.55 -4.09 -4.87
CA GLN A 240 -33.26 -3.82 -6.12
C GLN A 240 -34.13 -5.01 -6.56
N LEU A 241 -33.60 -6.23 -6.46
CA LEU A 241 -34.37 -7.45 -6.76
C LEU A 241 -35.57 -7.62 -5.82
N LYS A 242 -35.41 -7.28 -4.53
CA LYS A 242 -36.50 -7.31 -3.57
C LYS A 242 -37.57 -6.26 -3.90
N ILE A 243 -37.18 -5.04 -4.26
CA ILE A 243 -38.11 -3.97 -4.66
C ILE A 243 -38.96 -4.41 -5.86
N ASN A 244 -38.37 -5.16 -6.80
CA ASN A 244 -39.08 -5.70 -7.96
C ASN A 244 -39.90 -6.97 -7.67
N GLY A 245 -39.74 -7.58 -6.49
CA GLY A 245 -40.41 -8.81 -6.10
C GLY A 245 -39.78 -10.09 -6.67
N ASP A 246 -38.55 -10.02 -7.19
CA ASP A 246 -37.80 -11.20 -7.68
C ASP A 246 -37.25 -12.07 -6.53
N ILE A 247 -37.05 -11.46 -5.35
CA ILE A 247 -36.67 -12.16 -4.11
C ILE A 247 -37.51 -11.65 -2.94
N GLU A 248 -37.74 -12.50 -1.94
CA GLU A 248 -38.55 -12.15 -0.76
C GLU A 248 -37.77 -11.33 0.28
N ASN A 249 -36.50 -11.70 0.52
CA ASN A 249 -35.65 -11.11 1.55
C ASN A 249 -34.28 -10.70 0.99
N THR A 250 -33.74 -9.61 1.55
CA THR A 250 -32.34 -9.23 1.27
C THR A 250 -31.36 -10.13 2.05
N LEU A 251 -30.08 -10.09 1.69
CA LEU A 251 -29.04 -10.83 2.41
C LEU A 251 -28.99 -10.43 3.89
N PHE A 252 -29.11 -9.13 4.18
CA PHE A 252 -29.16 -8.61 5.55
C PHE A 252 -30.35 -9.16 6.34
N GLU A 253 -31.55 -9.20 5.76
CA GLU A 253 -32.75 -9.72 6.42
C GLU A 253 -32.68 -11.23 6.67
N LEU A 254 -31.97 -11.96 5.82
CA LEU A 254 -31.66 -13.37 6.01
C LEU A 254 -30.58 -13.60 7.08
N GLY A 255 -29.98 -12.53 7.62
CA GLY A 255 -28.88 -12.60 8.57
C GLY A 255 -27.57 -13.07 7.94
N ILE A 256 -27.37 -12.82 6.64
CA ILE A 256 -26.14 -13.19 5.94
C ILE A 256 -25.15 -12.04 6.02
N ALA A 257 -23.99 -12.27 6.66
CA ALA A 257 -22.91 -11.30 6.73
C ALA A 257 -22.04 -11.36 5.47
N CYS A 258 -21.79 -10.22 4.83
CA CYS A 258 -20.90 -10.13 3.66
C CYS A 258 -19.52 -9.62 4.09
N ILE A 259 -18.49 -10.46 3.96
CA ILE A 259 -17.14 -10.16 4.46
C ILE A 259 -16.16 -9.99 3.30
N PRO A 260 -15.53 -8.81 3.17
CA PRO A 260 -14.47 -8.58 2.20
C PRO A 260 -13.15 -9.24 2.65
N ILE A 261 -12.63 -10.16 1.85
CA ILE A 261 -11.45 -10.98 2.21
C ILE A 261 -10.12 -10.43 1.69
N GLY A 262 -10.15 -9.46 0.77
CA GLY A 262 -8.97 -8.78 0.25
C GLY A 262 -8.02 -9.72 -0.48
N GLY A 263 -8.43 -10.24 -1.64
CA GLY A 263 -7.63 -11.17 -2.44
C GLY A 263 -7.38 -12.54 -1.76
N CYS A 264 -7.19 -13.58 -2.56
CA CYS A 264 -6.91 -14.91 -2.04
C CYS A 264 -5.50 -15.00 -1.42
N GLY A 265 -5.40 -15.08 -0.08
CA GLY A 265 -4.15 -15.38 0.64
C GLY A 265 -3.86 -14.53 1.88
N ASN A 266 -4.71 -13.54 2.19
CA ASN A 266 -4.45 -12.60 3.29
C ASN A 266 -4.95 -13.11 4.66
N LEU A 267 -4.36 -12.62 5.74
CA LEU A 267 -4.72 -13.00 7.13
C LEU A 267 -6.20 -12.75 7.43
N LYS A 268 -6.80 -11.69 6.90
CA LYS A 268 -8.22 -11.40 7.05
C LYS A 268 -9.09 -12.53 6.52
N HIS A 269 -8.76 -13.07 5.34
CA HIS A 269 -9.42 -14.24 4.76
C HIS A 269 -9.35 -15.45 5.69
N TRP A 270 -8.17 -15.70 6.27
CA TRP A 270 -7.94 -16.83 7.16
C TRP A 270 -8.64 -16.70 8.52
N VAL A 271 -8.55 -15.53 9.17
CA VAL A 271 -9.20 -15.26 10.47
C VAL A 271 -10.71 -15.35 10.34
N SER A 272 -11.28 -14.77 9.28
CA SER A 272 -12.71 -14.87 9.00
C SER A 272 -13.12 -16.33 8.77
N LYS A 273 -12.36 -17.12 7.98
CA LYS A 273 -12.69 -18.52 7.72
C LYS A 273 -12.67 -19.38 9.00
N LYS A 274 -11.65 -19.25 9.84
CA LYS A 274 -11.55 -20.03 11.09
C LYS A 274 -12.67 -19.67 12.07
N LEU A 275 -13.05 -18.39 12.16
CA LEU A 275 -14.16 -17.95 13.01
C LEU A 275 -15.51 -18.50 12.52
N ILE A 276 -15.74 -18.48 11.20
CA ILE A 276 -16.93 -19.06 10.57
C ILE A 276 -17.01 -20.57 10.91
N ASP A 277 -15.91 -21.29 10.75
CA ASP A 277 -15.85 -22.73 11.04
C ASP A 277 -16.06 -23.01 12.56
N GLN A 278 -15.52 -22.19 13.46
CA GLN A 278 -15.73 -22.30 14.92
C GLN A 278 -17.17 -22.03 15.35
N LEU A 279 -17.84 -21.07 14.70
CA LEU A 279 -19.23 -20.73 14.96
C LEU A 279 -20.20 -21.72 14.30
N GLY A 280 -19.70 -22.66 13.48
CA GLY A 280 -20.51 -23.63 12.75
C GLY A 280 -21.40 -22.97 11.70
N LEU A 281 -21.00 -21.80 11.19
CA LEU A 281 -21.77 -21.05 10.21
C LEU A 281 -21.53 -21.60 8.81
N GLU A 282 -22.60 -21.74 8.02
CA GLU A 282 -22.43 -21.99 6.60
C GLU A 282 -21.88 -20.76 5.88
N TRP A 283 -21.02 -21.01 4.90
CA TRP A 283 -20.40 -19.93 4.13
C TRP A 283 -20.31 -20.24 2.65
N GLY A 284 -20.37 -19.17 1.88
CA GLY A 284 -20.15 -19.16 0.45
C GLY A 284 -19.12 -18.11 0.05
N ILE A 285 -18.69 -18.16 -1.21
CA ILE A 285 -17.75 -17.19 -1.77
C ILE A 285 -18.24 -16.74 -3.15
N LEU A 286 -18.13 -15.43 -3.43
CA LEU A 286 -18.28 -14.85 -4.76
C LEU A 286 -16.91 -14.27 -5.17
N MET A 287 -16.43 -14.69 -6.33
CA MET A 287 -15.14 -14.26 -6.89
C MET A 287 -15.29 -13.64 -8.28
N ASP A 288 -14.34 -12.80 -8.63
CA ASP A 288 -14.18 -12.27 -9.98
C ASP A 288 -13.69 -13.37 -10.90
N SER A 289 -14.24 -13.45 -12.10
CA SER A 289 -13.77 -14.42 -13.07
C SER A 289 -12.42 -14.08 -13.65
N ASP A 290 -12.02 -12.80 -13.60
CA ASP A 290 -10.88 -12.29 -14.33
C ASP A 290 -10.92 -12.65 -15.83
N LEU A 291 -12.12 -12.80 -16.41
CA LEU A 291 -12.33 -13.16 -17.80
C LEU A 291 -11.47 -12.30 -18.74
N GLY A 292 -10.67 -12.98 -19.59
CA GLY A 292 -9.70 -12.34 -20.48
C GLY A 292 -8.29 -12.20 -19.91
N ASP A 293 -8.07 -12.53 -18.62
CA ASP A 293 -6.73 -12.71 -18.05
C ASP A 293 -6.28 -14.18 -18.20
N PRO A 294 -5.17 -14.46 -18.90
CA PRO A 294 -4.75 -15.83 -19.19
C PRO A 294 -4.19 -16.59 -17.99
N ILE A 295 -3.90 -15.91 -16.87
CA ILE A 295 -3.32 -16.51 -15.68
C ILE A 295 -4.38 -16.62 -14.57
N GLN A 296 -5.09 -15.53 -14.31
CA GLN A 296 -6.01 -15.47 -13.17
C GLN A 296 -7.32 -16.19 -13.43
N ASN A 297 -7.89 -16.09 -14.65
CA ASN A 297 -9.15 -16.75 -14.96
C ASN A 297 -9.11 -18.28 -14.78
N PRO A 298 -8.13 -19.03 -15.34
CA PRO A 298 -8.04 -20.47 -15.12
C PRO A 298 -7.89 -20.83 -13.64
N ARG A 299 -7.14 -20.04 -12.88
CA ARG A 299 -6.89 -20.25 -11.45
C ARG A 299 -8.18 -20.06 -10.62
N ASN A 300 -8.95 -19.00 -10.90
CA ASN A 300 -10.20 -18.75 -10.21
C ASN A 300 -11.24 -19.85 -10.55
N VAL A 301 -11.29 -20.30 -11.80
CA VAL A 301 -12.16 -21.41 -12.23
C VAL A 301 -11.81 -22.72 -11.50
N GLU A 302 -10.53 -23.09 -11.44
CA GLU A 302 -10.09 -24.29 -10.73
C GLU A 302 -10.45 -24.23 -9.24
N LYS A 303 -10.24 -23.08 -8.60
CA LYS A 303 -10.56 -22.87 -7.19
C LYS A 303 -12.06 -22.98 -6.90
N ILE A 304 -12.91 -22.41 -7.75
CA ILE A 304 -14.36 -22.55 -7.61
C ILE A 304 -14.81 -24.01 -7.80
N TYR A 305 -14.19 -24.74 -8.73
CA TYR A 305 -14.47 -26.16 -8.92
C TYR A 305 -14.11 -26.98 -7.68
N GLU A 306 -12.95 -26.72 -7.07
CA GLU A 306 -12.52 -27.35 -5.82
C GLU A 306 -13.52 -27.10 -4.68
N LEU A 307 -13.91 -25.85 -4.46
CA LEU A 307 -14.84 -25.47 -3.39
C LEU A 307 -16.25 -26.04 -3.60
N LYS A 308 -16.73 -26.08 -4.84
CA LYS A 308 -17.99 -26.78 -5.17
C LYS A 308 -17.89 -28.27 -4.87
N GLY A 309 -16.74 -28.90 -5.15
CA GLY A 309 -16.48 -30.30 -4.81
C GLY A 309 -16.51 -30.58 -3.31
N GLN A 310 -16.22 -29.58 -2.47
CA GLN A 310 -16.35 -29.62 -1.02
C GLN A 310 -17.78 -29.34 -0.52
N GLY A 311 -18.75 -29.16 -1.42
CA GLY A 311 -20.14 -28.86 -1.10
C GLY A 311 -20.42 -27.39 -0.75
N LYS A 312 -19.45 -26.49 -0.95
CA LYS A 312 -19.60 -25.06 -0.63
C LYS A 312 -20.30 -24.29 -1.75
N ILE A 313 -21.03 -23.24 -1.38
CA ILE A 313 -21.59 -22.28 -2.34
C ILE A 313 -20.43 -21.41 -2.86
N ALA A 314 -19.86 -21.79 -3.99
CA ALA A 314 -18.78 -21.05 -4.63
C ALA A 314 -19.23 -20.54 -6.00
N LEU A 315 -19.20 -19.22 -6.16
CA LEU A 315 -19.74 -18.50 -7.32
C LEU A 315 -18.63 -17.69 -7.98
N LEU A 316 -18.67 -17.66 -9.31
CA LEU A 316 -17.79 -16.86 -10.14
C LEU A 316 -18.68 -15.97 -11.02
N THR A 317 -18.29 -14.72 -11.21
CA THR A 317 -18.96 -13.86 -12.20
C THR A 317 -18.83 -14.45 -13.60
N ARG A 318 -19.79 -14.19 -14.50
CA ARG A 318 -19.69 -14.59 -15.92
C ARG A 318 -18.86 -13.60 -16.71
N LYS A 319 -18.92 -12.32 -16.34
CA LYS A 319 -18.05 -11.26 -16.86
C LYS A 319 -16.79 -11.16 -16.03
N ARG A 320 -15.81 -10.37 -16.48
CA ARG A 320 -14.49 -10.25 -15.84
C ARG A 320 -14.57 -9.93 -14.35
N GLU A 321 -15.30 -8.87 -14.00
CA GLU A 321 -15.44 -8.31 -12.65
C GLU A 321 -16.81 -7.61 -12.54
N PRO A 322 -17.31 -7.31 -11.33
CA PRO A 322 -18.58 -6.61 -11.11
C PRO A 322 -18.74 -5.30 -11.88
N GLU A 323 -17.67 -4.56 -12.14
CA GLU A 323 -17.73 -3.32 -12.93
C GLU A 323 -18.21 -3.56 -14.37
N ASN A 324 -18.05 -4.76 -14.93
CA ASN A 324 -18.55 -5.11 -16.26
C ASN A 324 -20.09 -5.21 -16.33
N TYR A 325 -20.78 -5.17 -15.19
CA TYR A 325 -22.24 -5.15 -15.12
C TYR A 325 -22.80 -3.72 -15.06
N LEU A 326 -21.97 -2.70 -14.85
CA LEU A 326 -22.43 -1.31 -14.88
C LEU A 326 -23.03 -1.01 -16.27
N ASP A 327 -24.13 -0.27 -16.30
CA ASP A 327 -24.74 0.15 -17.56
C ASP A 327 -24.09 1.42 -18.09
N PRO A 328 -23.49 1.42 -19.31
CA PRO A 328 -22.91 2.61 -19.90
C PRO A 328 -23.86 3.82 -19.99
N ALA A 329 -25.18 3.58 -20.08
CA ALA A 329 -26.18 4.66 -20.08
C ALA A 329 -26.10 5.53 -18.81
N LEU A 330 -25.64 4.95 -17.69
CA LEU A 330 -25.43 5.65 -16.43
C LEU A 330 -24.37 6.75 -16.56
N PHE A 331 -23.29 6.50 -17.29
CA PHE A 331 -22.22 7.48 -17.50
C PHE A 331 -22.63 8.56 -18.50
N GLN A 332 -23.41 8.18 -19.52
CA GLN A 332 -23.96 9.15 -20.47
C GLN A 332 -24.91 10.13 -19.77
N ALA A 333 -25.83 9.61 -18.94
CA ALA A 333 -26.79 10.44 -18.21
C ALA A 333 -26.13 11.35 -17.16
N SER A 334 -25.10 10.87 -16.47
CA SER A 334 -24.49 11.60 -15.35
C SER A 334 -23.28 12.47 -15.73
N HIS A 335 -22.53 12.12 -16.76
CA HIS A 335 -21.28 12.79 -17.14
C HIS A 335 -21.21 13.18 -18.62
N GLY A 336 -22.21 12.81 -19.44
CA GLY A 336 -22.23 13.10 -20.88
C GLY A 336 -21.18 12.31 -21.67
N ILE A 337 -20.65 11.22 -21.12
CA ILE A 337 -19.58 10.41 -21.72
C ILE A 337 -20.12 9.02 -22.04
N ILE A 338 -19.79 8.52 -23.23
CA ILE A 338 -20.06 7.14 -23.65
C ILE A 338 -18.80 6.32 -23.39
N ILE A 339 -18.91 5.27 -22.58
CA ILE A 339 -17.81 4.37 -22.24
C ILE A 339 -18.19 2.98 -22.72
N GLU A 340 -17.39 2.40 -23.61
CA GLU A 340 -17.62 1.05 -24.12
C GLU A 340 -16.58 0.05 -23.59
N TYR A 341 -17.09 -1.07 -23.08
CA TYR A 341 -16.30 -2.21 -22.64
C TYR A 341 -17.06 -3.51 -22.93
N THR A 342 -16.30 -4.54 -23.25
CA THR A 342 -16.82 -5.91 -23.40
C THR A 342 -16.78 -6.63 -22.07
N ASP A 343 -17.38 -7.82 -22.00
CA ASP A 343 -17.42 -8.64 -20.79
C ASP A 343 -16.03 -9.08 -20.29
N ALA A 344 -15.01 -9.08 -21.16
CA ALA A 344 -13.62 -9.44 -20.83
C ALA A 344 -12.68 -8.23 -20.64
N CYS A 345 -13.16 -7.01 -20.87
CA CYS A 345 -12.38 -5.80 -20.63
C CYS A 345 -12.20 -5.56 -19.13
N ASP A 346 -11.07 -4.96 -18.74
CA ASP A 346 -10.89 -4.31 -17.43
C ASP A 346 -11.75 -3.04 -17.38
N ALA A 347 -13.03 -3.22 -17.03
CA ALA A 347 -14.03 -2.16 -17.02
C ALA A 347 -13.73 -1.14 -15.91
N LYS A 348 -13.25 -1.63 -14.75
CA LYS A 348 -12.76 -0.82 -13.64
C LYS A 348 -11.74 0.21 -14.09
N LYS A 349 -10.69 -0.21 -14.80
CA LYS A 349 -9.65 0.71 -15.32
C LYS A 349 -10.18 1.66 -16.39
N LYS A 350 -11.04 1.18 -17.30
CA LYS A 350 -11.62 2.02 -18.36
C LYS A 350 -12.48 3.14 -17.79
N ILE A 351 -13.40 2.80 -16.88
CA ILE A 351 -14.31 3.76 -16.24
C ILE A 351 -13.52 4.75 -15.37
N ALA A 352 -12.58 4.25 -14.56
CA ALA A 352 -11.73 5.09 -13.73
C ALA A 352 -10.95 6.15 -14.54
N THR A 353 -10.39 5.73 -15.68
CA THR A 353 -9.63 6.61 -16.57
C THR A 353 -10.55 7.64 -17.23
N ALA A 354 -11.71 7.23 -17.73
CA ALA A 354 -12.64 8.13 -18.43
C ALA A 354 -13.28 9.18 -17.51
N LEU A 355 -13.56 8.81 -16.26
CA LEU A 355 -14.27 9.67 -15.30
C LEU A 355 -13.33 10.35 -14.28
N THR A 356 -12.03 10.11 -14.36
CA THR A 356 -11.01 10.61 -13.41
C THR A 356 -11.39 10.30 -11.96
N VAL A 357 -11.78 9.05 -11.71
CA VAL A 357 -12.07 8.51 -10.37
C VAL A 357 -11.05 7.44 -10.01
N ARG A 358 -10.84 7.18 -8.72
CA ARG A 358 -10.00 6.06 -8.30
C ARG A 358 -10.65 4.75 -8.72
N LYS A 359 -9.83 3.77 -9.10
CA LYS A 359 -10.29 2.46 -9.57
C LYS A 359 -11.21 1.77 -8.55
N ASP A 360 -10.79 1.77 -7.29
CA ASP A 360 -11.49 1.09 -6.20
C ASP A 360 -12.84 1.77 -5.87
N ASP A 361 -13.01 3.04 -6.24
CA ASP A 361 -14.22 3.81 -5.97
C ASP A 361 -15.26 3.65 -7.10
N VAL A 362 -14.93 3.02 -8.23
CA VAL A 362 -15.81 2.93 -9.41
C VAL A 362 -17.12 2.23 -9.05
N LEU A 363 -17.02 1.00 -8.57
CA LEU A 363 -18.20 0.19 -8.28
C LEU A 363 -18.99 0.76 -7.10
N GLU A 364 -18.31 1.18 -6.02
CA GLU A 364 -18.95 1.79 -4.85
C GLU A 364 -19.74 3.07 -5.20
N ARG A 365 -19.23 3.88 -6.14
CA ARG A 365 -19.88 5.14 -6.54
C ARG A 365 -21.03 4.95 -7.52
N PHE A 366 -20.92 4.00 -8.43
CA PHE A 366 -21.85 3.89 -9.57
C PHE A 366 -22.85 2.73 -9.45
N TRP A 367 -22.50 1.64 -8.78
CA TRP A 367 -23.41 0.51 -8.61
C TRP A 367 -24.69 0.87 -7.86
N PRO A 368 -24.67 1.66 -6.75
CA PRO A 368 -25.88 2.06 -6.04
C PRO A 368 -26.88 2.90 -6.85
N ARG A 369 -26.49 3.33 -8.05
CA ARG A 369 -27.33 4.11 -8.96
C ARG A 369 -28.00 3.26 -10.04
N MET A 370 -27.66 1.98 -10.13
CA MET A 370 -28.27 1.03 -11.06
C MET A 370 -29.68 0.68 -10.61
N THR A 371 -30.65 0.71 -11.54
CA THR A 371 -32.01 0.21 -11.29
C THR A 371 -32.10 -1.29 -11.49
N VAL A 372 -33.17 -1.91 -11.01
CA VAL A 372 -33.41 -3.36 -11.22
C VAL A 372 -33.44 -3.73 -12.70
N GLU A 373 -34.02 -2.91 -13.57
CA GLU A 373 -34.07 -3.17 -15.02
C GLU A 373 -32.66 -3.19 -15.61
N GLN A 374 -31.80 -2.25 -15.19
CA GLN A 374 -30.40 -2.21 -15.65
C GLN A 374 -29.61 -3.41 -15.13
N ILE A 375 -29.81 -3.78 -13.86
CA ILE A 375 -29.15 -4.96 -13.25
C ILE A 375 -29.55 -6.23 -13.99
N LYS A 376 -30.85 -6.44 -14.25
CA LYS A 376 -31.35 -7.61 -14.97
C LYS A 376 -30.83 -7.62 -16.41
N GLU A 377 -30.96 -6.52 -17.15
CA GLU A 377 -30.49 -6.46 -18.53
C GLU A 377 -28.99 -6.73 -18.65
N LYS A 378 -28.16 -6.16 -17.77
CA LYS A 378 -26.70 -6.34 -17.83
C LYS A 378 -26.22 -7.68 -17.30
N SER A 379 -27.04 -8.40 -16.54
CA SER A 379 -26.76 -9.75 -16.06
C SER A 379 -27.48 -10.85 -16.85
N LYS A 380 -28.21 -10.47 -17.91
CA LYS A 380 -28.94 -11.39 -18.76
C LYS A 380 -27.98 -12.29 -19.54
N TYR A 381 -28.26 -13.59 -19.54
CA TYR A 381 -27.57 -14.56 -20.38
C TYR A 381 -28.54 -15.64 -20.87
N CYS A 382 -28.21 -16.28 -21.99
CA CYS A 382 -28.99 -17.39 -22.54
C CYS A 382 -28.45 -18.71 -21.98
N GLY A 383 -29.28 -19.48 -21.30
CA GLY A 383 -28.93 -20.81 -20.82
C GLY A 383 -28.75 -21.82 -21.98
N ASP A 384 -28.16 -22.97 -21.67
CA ASP A 384 -27.97 -24.06 -22.66
C ASP A 384 -29.30 -24.62 -23.21
N ASP A 385 -30.40 -24.38 -22.48
CA ASP A 385 -31.78 -24.69 -22.84
C ASP A 385 -32.46 -23.60 -23.68
N GLY A 386 -31.74 -22.53 -24.01
CA GLY A 386 -32.27 -21.39 -24.78
C GLY A 386 -33.13 -20.42 -23.95
N VAL A 387 -33.20 -20.60 -22.63
CA VAL A 387 -34.00 -19.75 -21.75
C VAL A 387 -33.17 -18.59 -21.25
N ASP A 388 -33.73 -17.39 -21.32
CA ASP A 388 -33.13 -16.19 -20.74
C ASP A 388 -33.10 -16.29 -19.21
N ARG A 389 -31.92 -16.09 -18.62
CA ARG A 389 -31.68 -16.10 -17.18
C ARG A 389 -30.90 -14.85 -16.76
N TYR A 390 -30.94 -14.53 -15.48
CA TYR A 390 -30.32 -13.35 -14.90
C TYR A 390 -29.30 -13.78 -13.86
N GLU A 391 -28.02 -13.63 -14.17
CA GLU A 391 -26.94 -14.15 -13.35
C GLU A 391 -26.93 -13.57 -11.93
N ILE A 392 -27.15 -12.25 -11.79
CA ILE A 392 -27.12 -11.60 -10.48
C ILE A 392 -28.28 -12.11 -9.61
N GLU A 393 -29.45 -12.35 -10.21
CA GLU A 393 -30.59 -12.95 -9.51
C GLU A 393 -30.25 -14.37 -9.01
N GLU A 394 -29.64 -15.21 -9.88
CA GLU A 394 -29.18 -16.55 -9.51
C GLU A 394 -28.10 -16.54 -8.42
N ILE A 395 -27.17 -15.58 -8.46
CA ILE A 395 -26.14 -15.39 -7.43
C ILE A 395 -26.81 -15.11 -6.09
N ILE A 396 -27.71 -14.11 -6.02
CA ILE A 396 -28.37 -13.74 -4.77
C ILE A 396 -29.23 -14.90 -4.25
N GLN A 397 -30.00 -15.56 -5.10
CA GLN A 397 -30.77 -16.74 -4.71
C GLN A 397 -29.88 -17.89 -4.21
N ALA A 398 -28.73 -18.12 -4.84
CA ALA A 398 -27.79 -19.12 -4.42
C ALA A 398 -27.21 -18.81 -3.03
N VAL A 399 -26.84 -17.55 -2.78
CA VAL A 399 -26.32 -17.06 -1.49
C VAL A 399 -27.38 -17.13 -0.40
N SER A 400 -28.64 -16.81 -0.69
CA SER A 400 -29.74 -16.88 0.28
C SER A 400 -29.90 -18.24 0.96
N ARG A 401 -29.42 -19.33 0.32
CA ARG A 401 -29.42 -20.68 0.91
C ARG A 401 -28.50 -20.83 2.11
N LEU A 402 -27.51 -19.94 2.29
CA LEU A 402 -26.63 -19.94 3.46
C LEU A 402 -27.39 -19.72 4.77
N ALA A 403 -28.54 -19.05 4.74
CA ALA A 403 -29.35 -18.82 5.94
C ALA A 403 -30.23 -20.03 6.34
N ASN A 404 -30.34 -21.05 5.49
CA ASN A 404 -31.28 -22.17 5.64
C ASN A 404 -30.65 -23.45 6.22
N SER A 405 -29.40 -23.38 6.70
CA SER A 405 -28.63 -24.54 7.18
C SER A 405 -28.56 -24.61 8.70
#